data_AF-A0A7X3XFQ9-F1
#
_entry.id   AF-A0A7X3XFQ9-F1
#
_cell.length_a   1.000
_cell.length_b   1.000
_cell.length_c   1.000
_cell.angle_alpha   90.00
_cell.angle_beta   90.00
_cell.angle_gamma   90.00
#
_symmetry.space_group_name_H-M   'P 1'
#
loop_
_entity.id
_entity.type
_entity.pdbx_description
1 polymer ?
#
loop_
_entity_poly.entity_id
_entity_poly.type
_entity_poly.pdbx_seq_one_letter_code
_entity_poly.pdbx_strand_id
1 'polypeptide(L)'
;MDWPMTSSTPASKPQNQPPALASPSLASAPSTGKPWWRRWSEPIVVATVVIALIMGAAAGFQSIKGDIHASEARVHEEVRTSEARLHEEIQASEARLHEEIQTSEAKLHEEIQASEARLTERIRANEVRIQDTEVRLREEIHASEARLTERIQANEIRIQDTEVRLREEIHASEARVNKRIDDLRGEFKEEIGSVNDRLDAMNDKMDLLLETLLASKS
;
A
#
# COMPACT_ATOMS: atom_id res chain seq x y z
N MET A 1 -13.48 -2.43 26.92
CA MET A 1 -13.10 -3.43 27.94
C MET A 1 -13.67 -2.91 29.25
N ASP A 2 -14.98 -3.12 29.41
CA ASP A 2 -15.75 -2.64 30.55
C ASP A 2 -15.77 -3.71 31.63
N TRP A 3 -15.33 -3.34 32.83
CA TRP A 3 -15.48 -4.14 34.04
C TRP A 3 -16.82 -3.78 34.71
N PRO A 4 -17.64 -4.75 35.14
CA PRO A 4 -18.63 -4.49 36.17
C PRO A 4 -18.06 -4.85 37.54
N MET A 5 -17.93 -3.83 38.38
CA MET A 5 -17.91 -4.00 39.84
C MET A 5 -19.31 -4.38 40.31
N THR A 6 -19.44 -5.43 41.12
CA THR A 6 -20.63 -5.67 41.93
C THR A 6 -20.24 -5.92 43.38
N SER A 7 -20.55 -4.91 44.19
CA SER A 7 -20.64 -4.92 45.64
C SER A 7 -21.66 -5.94 46.15
N SER A 8 -21.37 -6.66 47.24
CA SER A 8 -22.38 -7.13 48.19
C SER A 8 -21.78 -7.44 49.57
N THR A 9 -21.97 -6.47 50.47
CA THR A 9 -22.43 -6.55 51.88
C THR A 9 -22.50 -7.94 52.54
N PRO A 10 -21.88 -8.16 53.72
CA PRO A 10 -22.23 -9.26 54.59
C PRO A 10 -23.39 -8.88 55.53
N ALA A 11 -24.48 -9.65 55.45
CA ALA A 11 -25.59 -9.56 56.37
C ALA A 11 -25.23 -10.21 57.72
N SER A 12 -25.34 -9.41 58.78
CA SER A 12 -25.13 -9.79 60.17
C SER A 12 -26.32 -10.54 60.80
N LYS A 13 -26.00 -11.28 61.88
CA LYS A 13 -26.80 -11.80 63.02
C LYS A 13 -27.22 -13.30 63.01
N PRO A 14 -27.40 -13.95 64.19
CA PRO A 14 -27.30 -13.39 65.55
C PRO A 14 -26.40 -14.11 66.56
N GLN A 15 -25.78 -13.24 67.34
CA GLN A 15 -25.17 -13.43 68.65
C GLN A 15 -26.24 -13.79 69.69
N ASN A 16 -26.12 -14.97 70.29
CA ASN A 16 -26.98 -15.41 71.39
C ASN A 16 -26.29 -15.09 72.73
N GLN A 17 -26.80 -14.07 73.40
CA GLN A 17 -26.54 -13.78 74.82
C GLN A 17 -27.28 -14.79 75.70
N PRO A 18 -26.65 -15.33 76.76
CA PRO A 18 -27.38 -16.03 77.82
C PRO A 18 -28.04 -15.04 78.80
N PRO A 19 -29.24 -15.34 79.32
CA PRO A 19 -29.99 -14.41 80.16
C PRO A 19 -29.55 -14.39 81.62
N ALA A 20 -29.99 -13.29 82.25
CA ALA A 20 -29.64 -12.76 83.55
C ALA A 20 -29.88 -13.68 84.75
N LEU A 21 -28.99 -13.46 85.72
CA LEU A 21 -29.09 -13.78 87.15
C LEU A 21 -30.48 -13.51 87.73
N ALA A 22 -31.04 -14.53 88.38
CA ALA A 22 -32.03 -14.38 89.42
C ALA A 22 -31.50 -15.08 90.69
N SER A 23 -31.18 -14.30 91.70
CA SER A 23 -31.05 -14.77 93.09
C SER A 23 -32.46 -14.92 93.68
N PRO A 24 -32.68 -15.88 94.60
CA PRO A 24 -33.01 -15.42 95.94
C PRO A 24 -32.47 -16.27 97.10
N SER A 25 -32.20 -15.53 98.18
CA SER A 25 -32.49 -15.85 99.57
C SER A 25 -31.63 -16.87 100.32
N LEU A 26 -30.83 -16.34 101.25
CA LEU A 26 -30.30 -17.03 102.41
C LEU A 26 -31.41 -17.72 103.21
N ALA A 27 -31.17 -18.97 103.60
CA ALA A 27 -31.79 -19.58 104.77
C ALA A 27 -30.72 -20.38 105.53
N SER A 28 -30.36 -19.85 106.70
CA SER A 28 -29.92 -20.54 107.92
C SER A 28 -29.06 -21.82 107.83
N ALA A 29 -27.81 -21.68 108.29
CA ALA A 29 -26.92 -22.79 108.68
C ALA A 29 -27.56 -23.72 109.73
N PRO A 30 -27.07 -24.97 109.81
CA PRO A 30 -26.35 -25.31 111.03
C PRO A 30 -24.98 -25.93 110.77
N SER A 31 -24.15 -25.69 111.77
CA SER A 31 -22.77 -26.07 111.95
C SER A 31 -22.48 -27.56 111.77
N THR A 32 -21.17 -27.82 111.65
CA THR A 32 -20.51 -29.09 111.97
C THR A 32 -20.75 -30.25 110.99
N GLY A 33 -20.26 -30.07 109.76
CA GLY A 33 -19.86 -31.13 108.86
C GLY A 33 -18.58 -30.71 108.12
N LYS A 34 -17.57 -31.58 108.05
CA LYS A 34 -16.26 -31.27 107.43
C LYS A 34 -16.45 -30.61 106.04
N PRO A 35 -15.67 -29.55 105.69
CA PRO A 35 -15.83 -28.86 104.41
C PRO A 35 -15.73 -29.86 103.27
N TRP A 36 -16.74 -29.91 102.40
CA TRP A 36 -16.81 -30.94 101.36
C TRP A 36 -15.56 -30.96 100.47
N TRP A 37 -14.93 -29.80 100.25
CA TRP A 37 -13.66 -29.65 99.54
C TRP A 37 -12.50 -30.46 100.16
N ARG A 38 -12.54 -30.76 101.47
CA ARG A 38 -11.52 -31.59 102.13
C ARG A 38 -11.63 -33.08 101.81
N ARG A 39 -12.80 -33.54 101.35
CA ARG A 39 -12.98 -34.90 100.81
C ARG A 39 -12.35 -35.04 99.42
N TRP A 40 -12.16 -33.91 98.72
CA TRP A 40 -11.45 -33.82 97.45
C TRP A 40 -9.94 -33.60 97.62
N SER A 41 -9.47 -33.24 98.82
CA SER A 41 -8.04 -33.07 99.15
C SER A 41 -7.40 -34.32 99.78
N GLU A 42 -8.11 -35.45 99.81
CA GLU A 42 -7.48 -36.72 100.17
C GLU A 42 -6.47 -37.10 99.07
N PRO A 43 -5.22 -37.47 99.41
CA PRO A 43 -4.15 -37.71 98.43
C PRO A 43 -4.54 -38.74 97.36
N ILE A 44 -5.44 -39.67 97.71
CA ILE A 44 -5.97 -40.70 96.81
C ILE A 44 -6.94 -40.11 95.77
N VAL A 45 -7.83 -39.18 96.17
CA VAL A 45 -8.80 -38.54 95.27
C VAL A 45 -8.08 -37.57 94.32
N VAL A 46 -7.08 -36.83 94.82
CA VAL A 46 -6.24 -35.97 93.97
C VAL A 46 -5.43 -36.82 92.98
N ALA A 47 -4.81 -37.93 93.43
CA ALA A 47 -4.06 -38.81 92.56
C ALA A 47 -4.92 -39.43 91.45
N THR A 48 -6.15 -39.85 91.75
CA THR A 48 -7.06 -40.43 90.75
C THR A 48 -7.54 -39.40 89.72
N VAL A 49 -7.84 -38.16 90.13
CA VAL A 49 -8.19 -37.08 89.21
C VAL A 49 -7.00 -36.68 88.33
N VAL A 50 -5.79 -36.60 88.90
CA VAL A 50 -4.57 -36.33 88.15
C VAL A 50 -4.26 -37.45 87.14
N ILE A 51 -4.39 -38.71 87.53
CA ILE A 51 -4.22 -39.87 86.63
C ILE A 51 -5.27 -39.83 85.50
N ALA A 52 -6.53 -39.54 85.82
CA ALA A 52 -7.58 -39.41 84.81
C ALA A 52 -7.34 -38.25 83.83
N LEU A 53 -6.82 -37.11 84.31
CA LEU A 53 -6.41 -35.98 83.47
C LEU A 53 -5.21 -36.32 82.58
N ILE A 54 -4.20 -37.01 83.11
CA ILE A 54 -3.02 -37.45 82.34
C ILE A 54 -3.43 -38.47 81.27
N MET A 55 -4.27 -39.45 81.62
CA MET A 55 -4.80 -40.44 80.68
C MET A 55 -5.68 -39.79 79.62
N GLY A 56 -6.54 -38.84 80.01
CA GLY A 56 -7.37 -38.04 79.09
C GLY A 56 -6.53 -37.16 78.16
N ALA A 57 -5.47 -36.54 78.67
CA ALA A 57 -4.52 -35.75 77.87
C ALA A 57 -3.69 -36.63 76.92
N ALA A 58 -3.26 -37.82 77.36
CA ALA A 58 -2.55 -38.78 76.52
C ALA A 58 -3.45 -39.32 75.40
N ALA A 59 -4.70 -39.66 75.71
CA ALA A 59 -5.69 -40.08 74.71
C ALA A 59 -6.04 -38.95 73.74
N GLY A 60 -6.24 -37.73 74.24
CA GLY A 60 -6.48 -36.54 73.41
C GLY A 60 -5.30 -36.21 72.49
N PHE A 61 -4.06 -36.33 72.99
CA PHE A 61 -2.85 -36.13 72.19
C PHE A 61 -2.68 -37.21 71.11
N GLN A 62 -2.99 -38.47 71.42
CA GLN A 62 -3.01 -39.55 70.42
C GLN A 62 -4.07 -39.32 69.35
N SER A 63 -5.26 -38.85 69.73
CA SER A 63 -6.32 -38.46 68.79
C SER A 63 -5.84 -37.34 67.86
N ILE A 64 -5.25 -36.27 68.41
CA ILE A 64 -4.71 -35.15 67.64
C ILE A 64 -3.64 -35.63 66.66
N LYS A 65 -2.75 -36.53 67.09
CA LYS A 65 -1.72 -37.08 66.20
C LYS A 65 -2.32 -37.91 65.05
N GLY A 66 -3.38 -38.67 65.33
CA GLY A 66 -4.16 -39.38 64.32
C GLY A 66 -4.82 -38.43 63.33
N ASP A 67 -5.46 -37.37 63.82
CA ASP A 67 -6.12 -36.35 63.00
C ASP A 67 -5.12 -35.58 62.12
N ILE A 68 -3.93 -35.25 62.65
CA ILE A 68 -2.84 -34.63 61.89
C ILE A 68 -2.41 -35.54 60.75
N HIS A 69 -2.11 -36.81 61.02
CA HIS A 69 -1.72 -37.75 59.96
C HIS A 69 -2.82 -37.99 58.92
N ALA A 70 -4.08 -38.02 59.36
CA ALA A 70 -5.22 -38.12 58.44
C ALA A 70 -5.35 -36.87 57.56
N SER A 71 -5.18 -35.67 58.14
CA SER A 71 -5.19 -34.41 57.39
C SER A 71 -4.02 -34.29 56.41
N GLU A 72 -2.82 -34.71 56.82
CA GLU A 72 -1.61 -34.71 56.00
C GLU A 72 -1.78 -35.65 54.81
N ALA A 73 -2.31 -36.86 55.05
CA ALA A 73 -2.63 -37.81 53.99
C ALA A 73 -3.67 -37.24 53.01
N ARG A 74 -4.70 -36.54 53.51
CA ARG A 74 -5.73 -35.92 52.66
C ARG A 74 -5.16 -34.79 51.80
N VAL A 75 -4.35 -33.91 52.38
CA VAL A 75 -3.68 -32.83 51.63
C VAL A 75 -2.73 -33.40 50.59
N HIS A 76 -1.95 -34.42 50.92
CA HIS A 76 -1.07 -35.07 49.95
C HIS A 76 -1.83 -35.66 48.76
N GLU A 77 -2.99 -36.25 49.01
CA GLU A 77 -3.83 -36.82 47.95
C GLU A 77 -4.48 -35.72 47.10
N GLU A 78 -5.00 -34.65 47.73
CA GLU A 78 -5.54 -33.49 47.02
C GLU A 78 -4.45 -32.84 46.12
N VAL A 79 -3.23 -32.69 46.63
CA VAL A 79 -2.09 -32.16 45.86
C VAL A 79 -1.78 -33.06 44.67
N ARG A 80 -1.60 -34.37 44.86
CA ARG A 80 -1.33 -35.30 43.75
C ARG A 80 -2.42 -35.28 42.69
N THR A 81 -3.68 -35.24 43.12
CA THR A 81 -4.82 -35.17 42.20
C THR A 81 -4.81 -33.86 41.42
N SER A 82 -4.48 -32.75 42.08
CA SER A 82 -4.37 -31.44 41.44
C SER A 82 -3.21 -31.38 40.43
N GLU A 83 -2.06 -31.97 40.77
CA GLU A 83 -0.89 -32.05 39.90
C GLU A 83 -1.18 -32.89 38.66
N ALA A 84 -1.82 -34.05 38.83
CA ALA A 84 -2.25 -34.89 37.71
C ALA A 84 -3.21 -34.14 36.78
N ARG A 85 -4.21 -33.45 37.34
CA ARG A 85 -5.18 -32.68 36.55
C ARG A 85 -4.53 -31.52 35.79
N LEU A 86 -3.62 -30.79 36.42
CA LEU A 86 -2.88 -29.72 35.76
C LEU A 86 -1.98 -30.25 34.65
N HIS A 87 -1.35 -31.40 34.86
CA HIS A 87 -0.53 -32.02 33.82
C HIS A 87 -1.36 -32.43 32.60
N GLU A 88 -2.54 -33.02 32.81
CA GLU A 88 -3.49 -33.34 31.73
C GLU A 88 -3.96 -32.08 31.00
N GLU A 89 -4.29 -31.01 31.72
CA GLU A 89 -4.74 -29.74 31.14
C GLU A 89 -3.64 -29.08 30.30
N ILE A 90 -2.38 -29.12 30.78
CA ILE A 90 -1.22 -28.63 30.04
C ILE A 90 -1.02 -29.44 28.76
N GLN A 91 -1.01 -30.77 28.83
CA GLN A 91 -0.85 -31.61 27.64
C GLN A 91 -1.96 -31.40 26.62
N ALA A 92 -3.21 -31.27 27.07
CA ALA A 92 -4.34 -30.99 26.19
C ALA A 92 -4.22 -29.61 25.53
N SER A 93 -3.76 -28.60 26.28
CA SER A 93 -3.51 -27.25 25.76
C SER A 93 -2.39 -27.24 24.72
N GLU A 94 -1.28 -27.92 25.01
CA GLU A 94 -0.14 -28.06 24.09
C GLU A 94 -0.56 -28.74 22.79
N ALA A 95 -1.33 -29.84 22.87
CA ALA A 95 -1.84 -30.54 21.71
C ALA A 95 -2.73 -29.63 20.84
N ARG A 96 -3.64 -28.88 21.46
CA ARG A 96 -4.53 -27.94 20.76
C ARG A 96 -3.76 -26.81 20.09
N LEU A 97 -2.78 -26.22 20.78
CA LEU A 97 -1.95 -25.17 20.21
C LEU A 97 -1.11 -25.69 19.04
N HIS A 98 -0.60 -26.91 19.13
CA HIS A 98 0.15 -27.52 18.05
C HIS A 98 -0.71 -27.72 16.79
N GLU A 99 -1.94 -28.22 16.96
CA GLU A 99 -2.90 -28.38 15.87
C GLU A 99 -3.30 -27.03 15.23
N GLU A 100 -3.53 -26.00 16.06
CA GLU A 100 -3.86 -24.66 15.58
C GLU A 100 -2.69 -24.05 14.78
N ILE A 101 -1.45 -24.22 15.25
CA ILE A 101 -0.24 -23.78 14.55
C ILE A 101 -0.14 -24.49 13.20
N GLN A 102 -0.23 -25.82 13.16
CA GLN A 102 -0.14 -26.58 11.90
C GLN A 102 -1.23 -26.16 10.90
N THR A 103 -2.45 -25.95 11.39
CA THR A 103 -3.56 -25.51 10.55
C THR A 103 -3.33 -24.11 10.00
N SER A 104 -2.79 -23.20 10.82
CA SER A 104 -2.44 -21.84 10.40
C SER A 104 -1.32 -21.84 9.37
N GLU A 105 -0.27 -22.62 9.60
CA GLU A 105 0.86 -22.77 8.67
C GLU A 105 0.40 -23.32 7.31
N ALA A 106 -0.46 -24.34 7.30
CA ALA A 106 -1.01 -24.90 6.07
C ALA A 106 -1.82 -23.86 5.28
N LYS A 107 -2.69 -23.09 5.96
CA LYS A 107 -3.48 -22.01 5.33
C LYS A 107 -2.59 -20.91 4.75
N LEU A 108 -1.59 -20.46 5.50
CA LEU A 108 -0.65 -19.44 5.02
C LEU A 108 0.14 -19.94 3.81
N HIS A 109 0.54 -21.21 3.80
CA HIS A 109 1.22 -21.81 2.66
C HIS A 109 0.34 -21.82 1.40
N GLU A 110 -0.93 -22.21 1.53
CA GLU A 110 -1.90 -22.17 0.42
C GLU A 110 -2.13 -20.74 -0.09
N GLU A 111 -2.29 -19.76 0.81
CA GLU A 111 -2.45 -18.35 0.43
C GLU A 111 -1.23 -17.81 -0.31
N ILE A 112 -0.02 -18.14 0.14
CA ILE A 112 1.23 -17.77 -0.53
C ILE A 112 1.28 -18.37 -1.93
N GLN A 113 1.03 -19.69 -2.08
CA GLN A 113 1.05 -20.33 -3.39
C GLN A 113 0.00 -19.75 -4.34
N ALA A 114 -1.20 -19.48 -3.86
CA ALA A 114 -2.27 -18.86 -4.65
C ALA A 114 -1.87 -17.43 -5.09
N SER A 115 -1.22 -16.67 -4.22
CA SER A 115 -0.72 -15.33 -4.54
C SER A 115 0.39 -15.38 -5.59
N GLU A 116 1.36 -16.30 -5.43
CA GLU A 116 2.45 -16.51 -6.39
C GLU A 116 1.92 -16.91 -7.78
N ALA A 117 0.94 -17.82 -7.82
CA ALA A 117 0.29 -18.22 -9.07
C ALA A 117 -0.38 -17.02 -9.77
N ARG A 118 -1.15 -16.22 -9.03
CA ARG A 118 -1.82 -15.01 -9.54
C ARG A 118 -0.81 -13.96 -10.03
N LEU A 119 0.28 -13.75 -9.30
CA LEU A 119 1.33 -12.81 -9.72
C LEU A 119 2.02 -13.29 -10.99
N THR A 120 2.33 -14.59 -11.08
CA THR A 120 2.95 -15.17 -12.27
C THR A 120 2.04 -15.05 -13.49
N GLU A 121 0.74 -15.29 -13.34
CA GLU A 121 -0.24 -15.09 -14.41
C GLU A 121 -0.32 -13.62 -14.86
N ARG A 122 -0.37 -12.69 -13.91
CA ARG A 122 -0.36 -11.24 -14.22
C ARG A 122 0.91 -10.81 -14.94
N ILE A 123 2.07 -11.34 -14.55
CA ILE A 123 3.35 -11.06 -15.22
C ILE A 123 3.29 -11.57 -16.67
N ARG A 124 2.87 -12.81 -16.90
CA ARG A 124 2.73 -13.37 -18.25
C ARG A 124 1.75 -12.59 -19.11
N ALA A 125 0.60 -12.19 -18.56
CA ALA A 125 -0.38 -11.39 -19.28
C ALA A 125 0.18 -10.02 -19.66
N ASN A 126 0.95 -9.38 -18.78
CA ASN A 126 1.61 -8.10 -19.08
C ASN A 126 2.71 -8.27 -20.13
N GLU A 127 3.49 -9.34 -20.08
CA GLU A 127 4.52 -9.64 -21.09
C GLU A 127 3.90 -9.73 -22.49
N VAL A 128 2.81 -10.47 -22.64
CA VAL A 128 2.07 -10.57 -23.92
C VAL A 128 1.56 -9.21 -24.38
N ARG A 129 1.01 -8.40 -23.46
CA ARG A 129 0.54 -7.04 -23.80
C ARG A 129 1.67 -6.13 -24.24
N ILE A 130 2.84 -6.21 -23.60
CA ILE A 130 4.02 -5.44 -23.98
C ILE A 130 4.48 -5.84 -25.39
N GLN A 131 4.58 -7.13 -25.67
CA GLN A 131 4.96 -7.64 -26.99
C GLN A 131 3.97 -7.19 -28.08
N ASP A 132 2.67 -7.26 -27.83
CA ASP A 132 1.63 -6.76 -28.75
C ASP A 132 1.81 -5.26 -29.03
N THR A 133 2.02 -4.45 -27.98
CA THR A 133 2.26 -3.02 -28.16
C THR A 133 3.54 -2.73 -28.92
N GLU A 134 4.60 -3.51 -28.73
CA GLU A 134 5.86 -3.34 -29.45
C GLU A 134 5.68 -3.66 -30.94
N VAL A 135 5.00 -4.75 -31.28
CA VAL A 135 4.69 -5.11 -32.67
C VAL A 135 3.88 -4.00 -33.33
N ARG A 136 2.80 -3.54 -32.67
CA ARG A 136 1.96 -2.47 -33.21
C ARG A 136 2.75 -1.18 -33.46
N LEU A 137 3.61 -0.78 -32.51
CA LEU A 137 4.44 0.42 -32.68
C LEU A 137 5.44 0.27 -33.82
N ARG A 138 6.05 -0.91 -34.01
CA ARG A 138 6.94 -1.18 -35.15
C ARG A 138 6.19 -1.05 -36.48
N GLU A 139 4.98 -1.59 -36.57
CA GLU A 139 4.13 -1.47 -37.76
C GLU A 139 3.75 -0.01 -38.05
N GLU A 140 3.36 0.75 -37.03
CA GLU A 140 3.04 2.18 -37.15
C GLU A 140 4.25 3.00 -37.62
N ILE A 141 5.44 2.72 -37.08
CA ILE A 141 6.69 3.37 -37.50
C ILE A 141 6.97 3.06 -38.98
N HIS A 142 6.94 1.79 -39.39
CA HIS A 142 7.19 1.42 -40.78
C HIS A 142 6.15 2.01 -41.74
N ALA A 143 4.88 2.04 -41.36
CA ALA A 143 3.84 2.67 -42.15
C ALA A 143 4.06 4.18 -42.29
N SER A 144 4.51 4.85 -41.22
CA SER A 144 4.87 6.27 -41.24
C SER A 144 6.09 6.54 -42.13
N GLU A 145 7.14 5.73 -42.02
CA GLU A 145 8.34 5.80 -42.86
C GLU A 145 8.02 5.64 -44.34
N ALA A 146 7.17 4.67 -44.70
CA ALA A 146 6.72 4.47 -46.07
C ALA A 146 5.97 5.70 -46.60
N ARG A 147 5.00 6.22 -45.83
CA ARG A 147 4.24 7.43 -46.19
C ARG A 147 5.13 8.66 -46.35
N LEU A 148 6.12 8.84 -45.48
CA LEU A 148 7.06 9.95 -45.59
C LEU A 148 7.93 9.82 -46.84
N THR A 149 8.41 8.62 -47.14
CA THR A 149 9.19 8.33 -48.34
C THR A 149 8.40 8.64 -49.61
N GLU A 150 7.15 8.16 -49.70
CA GLU A 150 6.25 8.48 -50.82
C GLU A 150 6.02 9.98 -50.96
N ARG A 151 5.77 10.69 -49.86
CA ARG A 151 5.57 12.16 -49.88
C ARG A 151 6.83 12.90 -50.33
N ILE A 152 8.00 12.46 -49.91
CA ILE A 152 9.28 13.05 -50.35
C ILE A 152 9.47 12.84 -51.84
N GLN A 153 9.28 11.61 -52.35
CA GLN A 153 9.39 11.32 -53.78
C GLN A 153 8.38 12.11 -54.62
N ALA A 154 7.13 12.21 -54.17
CA ALA A 154 6.11 12.99 -54.85
C ALA A 154 6.47 14.48 -54.90
N ASN A 155 7.02 15.03 -53.81
CA ASN A 155 7.48 16.42 -53.78
C ASN A 155 8.70 16.65 -54.66
N GLU A 156 9.65 15.71 -54.70
CA GLU A 156 10.81 15.76 -55.59
C GLU A 156 10.37 15.87 -57.05
N ILE A 157 9.44 15.02 -57.50
CA ILE A 157 8.87 15.08 -58.85
C ILE A 157 8.21 16.43 -59.13
N ARG A 158 7.43 16.96 -58.17
CA ARG A 158 6.78 18.26 -58.31
C ARG A 158 7.79 19.40 -58.44
N ILE A 159 8.87 19.35 -57.67
CA ILE A 159 9.94 20.36 -57.75
C ILE A 159 10.61 20.30 -59.12
N GLN A 160 10.94 19.10 -59.59
CA GLN A 160 11.54 18.92 -60.93
C GLN A 160 10.63 19.42 -62.04
N ASP A 161 9.32 19.12 -62.00
CA ASP A 161 8.34 19.65 -62.95
C ASP A 161 8.29 21.18 -62.93
N THR A 162 8.26 21.78 -61.74
CA THR A 162 8.28 23.25 -61.63
C THR A 162 9.57 23.86 -62.14
N GLU A 163 10.71 23.20 -61.94
CA GLU A 163 12.01 23.66 -62.44
C GLU A 163 12.05 23.63 -63.97
N VAL A 164 11.60 22.54 -64.59
CA VAL A 164 11.50 22.43 -66.05
C VAL A 164 10.60 23.52 -66.61
N ARG A 165 9.42 23.71 -66.05
CA ARG A 165 8.49 24.75 -66.49
C ARG A 165 9.09 26.14 -66.39
N LEU A 166 9.78 26.46 -65.29
CA LEU A 166 10.44 27.75 -65.12
C LEU A 166 11.57 27.96 -66.15
N ARG A 167 12.35 26.92 -66.47
CA ARG A 167 13.37 27.00 -67.52
C ARG A 167 12.74 27.27 -68.90
N GLU A 168 11.65 26.60 -69.23
CA GLU A 168 10.92 26.83 -70.48
C GLU A 168 10.35 28.26 -70.55
N GLU A 169 9.75 28.76 -69.46
CA GLU A 169 9.23 30.13 -69.37
C GLU A 169 10.34 31.18 -69.53
N ILE A 170 11.52 30.94 -68.93
CA ILE A 170 12.70 31.80 -69.09
C ILE A 170 13.14 31.81 -70.55
N HIS A 171 13.34 30.66 -71.18
CA HIS A 171 13.75 30.60 -72.58
C HIS A 171 12.73 31.24 -73.53
N ALA A 172 11.43 31.05 -73.29
CA ALA A 172 10.39 31.71 -74.05
C ALA A 172 10.39 33.23 -73.83
N SER A 173 10.71 33.70 -72.63
CA SER A 173 10.90 35.12 -72.34
C SER A 173 12.11 35.70 -73.08
N GLU A 174 13.26 35.02 -73.02
CA GLU A 174 14.49 35.40 -73.72
C GLU A 174 14.27 35.50 -75.24
N ALA A 175 13.60 34.51 -75.85
CA ALA A 175 13.28 34.53 -77.27
C ALA A 175 12.38 35.72 -77.65
N ARG A 176 11.38 36.03 -76.81
CA ARG A 176 10.50 37.21 -77.01
C ARG A 176 11.26 38.52 -76.89
N VAL A 177 12.18 38.64 -75.93
CA VAL A 177 13.02 39.83 -75.77
C VAL A 177 13.97 40.00 -76.96
N ASN A 178 14.66 38.93 -77.37
CA ASN A 178 15.57 38.97 -78.53
C ASN A 178 14.84 39.38 -79.80
N LYS A 179 13.66 38.80 -80.07
CA LYS A 179 12.84 39.20 -81.22
C LYS A 179 12.49 40.69 -81.18
N ARG A 180 12.05 41.22 -80.02
CA ARG A 180 11.74 42.65 -79.87
C ARG A 180 12.97 43.54 -80.11
N ILE A 181 14.15 43.11 -79.69
CA ILE A 181 15.41 43.83 -79.95
C ILE A 181 15.72 43.85 -81.44
N ASP A 182 15.58 42.72 -82.14
CA ASP A 182 15.81 42.62 -83.58
C ASP A 182 14.81 43.46 -84.37
N ASP A 183 13.52 43.39 -84.02
CA ASP A 183 12.45 44.20 -84.62
C ASP A 183 12.75 45.70 -84.45
N LEU A 184 13.07 46.16 -83.23
CA LEU A 184 13.45 47.56 -82.97
C LEU A 184 14.70 47.99 -83.74
N ARG A 185 15.70 47.11 -83.83
CA ARG A 185 16.93 47.40 -84.60
C ARG A 185 16.62 47.56 -86.08
N GLY A 186 15.68 46.77 -86.61
CA GLY A 186 15.15 46.90 -87.96
C GLY A 186 14.48 48.26 -88.17
N GLU A 187 13.52 48.61 -87.30
CA GLU A 187 12.80 49.89 -87.33
C GLU A 187 13.77 51.09 -87.29
N PHE A 188 14.73 51.09 -86.36
CA PHE A 188 15.74 52.16 -86.28
C PHE A 188 16.61 52.26 -87.54
N LYS A 189 16.96 51.14 -88.17
CA LYS A 189 17.76 51.14 -89.39
C LYS A 189 16.99 51.74 -90.57
N GLU A 190 15.70 51.41 -90.68
CA GLU A 190 14.80 52.00 -91.68
C GLU A 190 14.63 53.50 -91.45
N GLU A 191 14.44 53.94 -90.20
CA GLU A 191 14.32 55.35 -89.85
C GLU A 191 15.60 56.13 -90.19
N ILE A 192 16.78 55.61 -89.82
CA ILE A 192 18.08 56.21 -90.17
C ILE A 192 18.24 56.30 -91.69
N GLY A 193 17.88 55.24 -92.43
CA GLY A 193 17.90 55.23 -93.89
C GLY A 193 17.03 56.35 -94.46
N SER A 194 15.79 56.46 -94.00
CA SER A 194 14.87 57.52 -94.42
C SER A 194 15.39 58.93 -94.09
N VAL A 195 16.05 59.10 -92.93
CA VAL A 195 16.66 60.38 -92.56
C VAL A 195 17.83 60.71 -93.46
N ASN A 196 18.67 59.73 -93.80
CA ASN A 196 19.81 59.91 -94.68
C ASN A 196 19.37 60.28 -96.10
N ASP A 197 18.37 59.56 -96.66
CA ASP A 197 17.80 59.88 -97.97
C ASP A 197 17.24 61.32 -98.01
N ARG A 198 16.61 61.76 -96.91
CA ARG A 198 16.10 63.14 -96.78
C ARG A 198 17.24 64.16 -96.68
N LEU A 199 18.35 63.83 -96.04
CA LEU A 199 19.54 64.68 -95.94
C LEU A 199 20.21 64.83 -97.30
N ASP A 200 20.38 63.74 -98.05
CA ASP A 200 20.95 63.74 -99.39
C ASP A 200 20.10 64.60 -100.34
N ALA A 201 18.78 64.41 -100.35
CA ALA A 201 17.87 65.23 -101.14
C ALA A 201 17.89 66.72 -100.76
N MET A 202 18.23 67.05 -99.50
CA MET A 202 18.40 68.43 -99.06
C MET A 202 19.75 69.00 -99.51
N ASN A 203 20.83 68.21 -99.45
CA ASN A 203 22.15 68.60 -99.97
C ASN A 203 22.09 68.85 -101.48
N ASP A 204 21.45 67.96 -102.25
CA ASP A 204 21.25 68.15 -103.70
C ASP A 204 20.52 69.46 -104.02
N LYS A 205 19.49 69.81 -103.23
CA LYS A 205 18.79 71.09 -103.36
C LYS A 205 19.68 72.28 -103.03
N MET A 206 20.53 72.16 -102.01
CA MET A 206 21.46 73.22 -101.64
C MET A 206 22.51 73.44 -102.72
N ASP A 207 23.07 72.38 -103.30
CA ASP A 207 24.01 72.46 -104.42
C ASP A 207 23.37 73.13 -105.64
N LEU A 208 22.12 72.78 -105.97
CA LEU A 208 21.36 73.44 -107.04
C LEU A 208 21.15 74.95 -106.78
N LEU A 209 20.84 75.32 -105.53
CA LEU A 209 20.71 76.74 -105.16
C LEU A 209 22.06 77.48 -105.26
N LEU A 210 23.17 76.84 -104.91
CA LEU A 210 24.50 77.43 -105.06
C LEU A 210 24.88 77.59 -106.55
N GLU A 211 24.61 76.59 -107.39
CA GLU A 211 24.83 76.68 -108.84
C GLU A 211 24.02 77.80 -109.49
N THR A 212 22.73 77.90 -109.16
CA THR A 212 21.85 78.96 -109.70
C THR A 212 22.28 80.36 -109.25
N LEU A 213 22.73 80.53 -108.00
CA LEU A 213 23.29 81.79 -107.50
C LEU A 213 24.61 82.16 -108.18
N LEU A 214 25.50 81.19 -108.42
CA LEU A 214 26.74 81.40 -109.16
C LEU A 214 26.47 81.79 -110.62
N ALA A 215 25.53 81.11 -111.28
CA ALA A 215 25.11 81.41 -112.65
C ALA A 215 24.46 82.80 -112.77
N SER A 216 23.73 83.26 -111.75
CA SER A 216 23.14 84.60 -111.71
C SER A 216 24.17 85.73 -111.52
N LYS A 217 25.40 85.43 -111.10
CA LYS A 217 26.44 86.44 -110.77
C LYS A 217 27.54 86.54 -111.84
N SER A 218 27.53 85.65 -112.83
CA SER A 218 28.34 85.70 -114.07
C SER A 218 27.64 86.54 -115.15
#